data_AF-A0A2X2UZF5-F1
#
_entry.id   AF-A0A2X2UZF5-F1
#
_cell.length_a   1.000
_cell.length_b   1.000
_cell.length_c   1.000
_cell.angle_alpha   90.00
_cell.angle_beta   90.00
_cell.angle_gamma   90.00
#
_symmetry.space_group_name_H-M   'P 1'
#
loop_
_entity.id
_entity.type
_entity.pdbx_description
1 polymer ?
#
loop_
_entity_poly.entity_id
_entity_poly.type
_entity_poly.pdbx_seq_one_letter_code
_entity_poly.pdbx_strand_id
1 'polypeptide(L)'
;MVLLNTKLNIRTDVRWAFTYFVIVVCLGIFMRSVQVVDYPFEFNYRNIVHTHSHLALLGFVYVLLSAILVCTFIPLNAQLHKRYRWLFYITQLSVLGMLCSFPFQGYGAVSISFSSVFIFCTYFLRSFL
;
A
#
# COMPACT_ATOMS: atom_id res chain seq x y z
N MET A 1 25.86 -19.47 21.19
CA MET A 1 26.22 -18.62 20.04
C MET A 1 25.02 -18.57 19.09
N VAL A 2 24.09 -17.63 19.30
CA VAL A 2 22.90 -17.51 18.45
C VAL A 2 23.28 -16.67 17.25
N LEU A 3 23.43 -17.31 16.09
CA LEU A 3 23.56 -16.66 14.79
C LEU A 3 22.22 -15.98 14.44
N LEU A 4 22.00 -14.77 14.95
CA LEU A 4 20.93 -13.89 14.46
C LEU A 4 21.36 -13.26 13.13
N ASN A 5 21.45 -14.09 12.10
CA ASN A 5 21.52 -13.63 10.71
C ASN A 5 20.09 -13.42 10.19
N THR A 6 19.41 -12.41 10.70
CA THR A 6 18.13 -11.95 10.13
C THR A 6 18.37 -10.65 9.39
N LYS A 7 19.11 -10.72 8.27
CA LYS A 7 19.14 -9.63 7.30
C LYS A 7 17.68 -9.33 6.91
N LEU A 8 17.22 -8.12 7.21
CA LEU A 8 15.87 -7.65 6.87
C LEU A 8 15.73 -7.72 5.35
N ASN A 9 14.89 -8.63 4.83
CA ASN A 9 14.81 -8.88 3.40
C ASN A 9 13.87 -7.87 2.73
N ILE A 10 14.40 -6.65 2.56
CA ILE A 10 13.73 -5.52 1.93
C ILE A 10 13.33 -5.78 0.48
N ARG A 11 13.92 -6.79 -0.18
CA ARG A 11 13.59 -7.14 -1.56
C ARG A 11 12.11 -7.45 -1.75
N THR A 12 11.48 -8.02 -0.72
CA THR A 12 10.04 -8.32 -0.75
C THR A 12 9.23 -7.04 -0.76
N ASP A 13 9.58 -6.07 0.08
CA ASP A 13 8.89 -4.77 0.19
C ASP A 13 9.02 -3.97 -1.10
N VAL A 14 10.23 -3.92 -1.66
CA VAL A 14 10.51 -3.27 -2.94
C VAL A 14 9.72 -3.93 -4.06
N ARG A 15 9.69 -5.27 -4.11
CA ARG A 15 8.90 -6.00 -5.11
C ARG A 15 7.41 -5.66 -5.02
N TRP A 16 6.85 -5.60 -3.81
CA TRP A 16 5.46 -5.17 -3.61
C TRP A 16 5.23 -3.73 -4.06
N ALA A 17 6.12 -2.80 -3.72
CA ALA A 17 6.02 -1.41 -4.17
C ALA A 17 5.96 -1.32 -5.71
N PHE A 18 6.85 -2.02 -6.41
CA PHE A 18 6.86 -2.05 -7.88
C PHE A 18 5.61 -2.73 -8.45
N THR A 19 5.07 -3.78 -7.80
CA THR A 19 3.78 -4.34 -8.20
C THR A 19 2.67 -3.29 -8.15
N TYR A 20 2.57 -2.50 -7.06
CA TYR A 20 1.58 -1.41 -7.01
C TYR A 20 1.87 -0.33 -8.04
N PHE A 21 3.14 -0.01 -8.30
CA PHE A 21 3.50 0.95 -9.35
C PHE A 21 2.95 0.53 -10.71
N VAL A 22 3.10 -0.74 -11.09
CA VAL A 22 2.53 -1.27 -12.34
C VAL A 22 1.02 -1.13 -12.35
N ILE A 23 0.34 -1.48 -11.26
CA ILE A 23 -1.13 -1.34 -11.15
C ILE A 23 -1.56 0.13 -11.28
N VAL A 24 -0.85 1.05 -10.62
CA VAL A 24 -1.09 2.50 -10.69
C VAL A 24 -0.95 3.01 -12.12
N VAL A 25 0.09 2.58 -12.83
CA VAL A 25 0.32 2.94 -14.24
C VAL A 25 -0.82 2.40 -15.12
N CYS A 26 -1.24 1.15 -14.93
CA CYS A 26 -2.40 0.59 -15.64
C CYS A 26 -3.68 1.38 -15.36
N LEU A 27 -3.95 1.74 -14.10
CA LEU A 27 -5.09 2.60 -13.74
C LEU A 27 -4.98 3.98 -14.38
N GLY A 28 -3.78 4.56 -14.45
CA GLY A 28 -3.56 5.86 -15.08
C GLY A 28 -3.79 5.83 -16.59
N ILE A 29 -3.38 4.76 -17.27
CA ILE A 29 -3.67 4.53 -18.68
C ILE A 29 -5.18 4.35 -18.88
N PHE A 30 -5.84 3.58 -18.02
CA PHE A 30 -7.29 3.42 -18.05
C PHE A 30 -8.02 4.76 -17.89
N MET A 31 -7.61 5.60 -16.94
CA MET A 31 -8.20 6.93 -16.77
C MET A 31 -8.03 7.82 -18.01
N ARG A 32 -6.90 7.70 -18.73
CA ARG A 32 -6.67 8.40 -20.01
C ARG A 32 -7.56 7.85 -21.12
N SER A 33 -7.82 6.54 -21.17
CA SER A 33 -8.69 5.94 -22.20
C SER A 33 -10.16 6.31 -22.01
N VAL A 34 -10.62 6.53 -20.77
CA VAL A 34 -11.99 7.02 -20.48
C VAL A 34 -12.31 8.35 -21.17
N GLN A 35 -11.31 9.18 -21.48
CA GLN A 35 -11.52 10.45 -22.17
C GLN A 35 -11.68 10.30 -23.69
N VAL A 36 -11.31 9.14 -24.25
CA VAL A 36 -11.26 8.88 -25.69
C VAL A 36 -12.29 7.82 -26.11
N VAL A 37 -12.65 6.91 -25.20
CA VAL A 37 -13.52 5.78 -25.44
C VAL A 37 -14.74 5.86 -24.53
N ASP A 38 -15.93 5.87 -25.13
CA ASP A 38 -17.18 5.70 -24.41
C ASP A 38 -17.33 4.23 -24.01
N TYR A 39 -17.44 3.99 -22.71
CA TYR A 39 -17.56 2.65 -22.15
C TYR A 39 -19.02 2.31 -21.88
N PRO A 40 -19.47 1.07 -22.18
CA PRO A 40 -20.86 0.64 -22.01
C PRO A 40 -21.25 0.29 -20.56
N PHE A 41 -20.37 0.53 -19.59
CA PHE A 41 -20.60 0.24 -18.17
C PHE A 41 -20.60 1.53 -17.35
N GLU A 42 -21.51 1.65 -16.38
CA GLU A 42 -21.56 2.81 -15.49
C GLU A 42 -20.50 2.69 -14.40
N PHE A 43 -19.54 3.62 -14.41
CA PHE A 43 -18.55 3.77 -13.35
C PHE A 43 -18.36 5.24 -13.02
N ASN A 44 -18.10 5.52 -11.75
CA ASN A 44 -17.83 6.88 -11.33
C ASN A 44 -16.33 7.19 -11.50
N TYR A 45 -16.00 8.04 -12.47
CA TYR A 45 -14.62 8.49 -12.72
C TYR A 45 -13.92 9.00 -11.44
N ARG A 46 -14.65 9.66 -10.54
CA ARG A 46 -14.10 10.18 -9.28
C ARG A 46 -13.60 9.07 -8.36
N ASN A 47 -14.27 7.91 -8.35
CA ASN A 47 -13.85 6.76 -7.54
C ASN A 47 -12.56 6.15 -8.08
N ILE A 48 -12.40 6.08 -9.39
CA ILE A 48 -11.17 5.55 -10.03
C ILE A 48 -9.99 6.48 -9.75
N VAL A 49 -10.19 7.80 -9.92
CA VAL A 49 -9.17 8.80 -9.56
C VAL A 49 -8.74 8.64 -8.11
N HIS A 50 -9.70 8.44 -7.21
CA HIS A 50 -9.41 8.28 -5.80
C HIS A 50 -8.63 6.99 -5.50
N THR A 51 -9.02 5.88 -6.15
CA THR A 51 -8.26 4.62 -6.09
C THR A 51 -6.82 4.80 -6.56
N HIS A 52 -6.64 5.45 -7.72
CA HIS A 52 -5.33 5.67 -8.33
C HIS A 52 -4.40 6.45 -7.40
N SER A 53 -4.87 7.58 -6.87
CA SER A 53 -4.07 8.43 -5.98
C SER A 53 -3.71 7.72 -4.67
N HIS A 54 -4.65 6.98 -4.06
CA HIS A 54 -4.36 6.20 -2.85
C HIS A 54 -3.38 5.07 -3.11
N LEU A 55 -3.51 4.37 -4.24
CA LEU A 55 -2.62 3.28 -4.59
C LEU A 55 -1.21 3.79 -4.94
N ALA A 56 -1.10 4.95 -5.57
CA ALA A 56 0.17 5.62 -5.85
C ALA A 56 0.89 6.02 -4.56
N LEU A 57 0.18 6.66 -3.62
CA LEU A 57 0.77 7.16 -2.39
C LEU A 57 0.98 6.05 -1.34
N LEU A 58 -0.05 5.27 -1.04
CA LEU A 58 -0.05 4.28 0.04
C LEU A 58 0.51 2.93 -0.41
N GLY A 59 0.29 2.55 -1.67
CA GLY A 59 0.79 1.29 -2.24
C GLY A 59 2.24 1.38 -2.70
N PHE A 60 2.59 2.41 -3.49
CA PHE A 60 3.95 2.56 -4.00
C PHE A 60 4.84 3.37 -3.05
N VAL A 61 4.56 4.67 -2.86
CA VAL A 61 5.47 5.60 -2.17
C VAL A 61 5.67 5.19 -0.71
N TYR A 62 4.59 4.92 0.03
CA TYR A 62 4.67 4.54 1.43
C TYR A 62 5.38 3.20 1.65
N VAL A 63 5.12 2.19 0.81
CA VAL A 63 5.77 0.89 0.94
C VAL A 63 7.28 1.02 0.72
N LEU A 64 7.69 1.78 -0.29
CA LEU A 64 9.10 2.04 -0.55
C LEU A 64 9.75 2.84 0.59
N LEU A 65 9.07 3.88 1.08
CA LEU A 65 9.58 4.74 2.15
C LEU A 65 9.70 3.99 3.47
N SER A 66 8.67 3.22 3.85
CA SER A 66 8.68 2.40 5.07
C SER A 66 9.77 1.33 5.03
N ALA A 67 10.02 0.73 3.87
CA ALA A 67 11.10 -0.23 3.68
C ALA A 67 12.48 0.39 3.92
N ILE A 68 12.73 1.59 3.37
CA ILE A 68 13.98 2.33 3.55
C ILE A 68 14.17 2.77 5.01
N LEU A 69 13.13 3.32 5.62
CA LEU A 69 13.14 3.75 7.03
C LEU A 69 13.49 2.59 7.96
N VAL A 70 12.81 1.45 7.81
CA VAL A 70 13.05 0.27 8.65
C VAL A 70 14.45 -0.30 8.45
N CYS A 71 14.96 -0.29 7.22
CA CYS A 71 16.32 -0.76 6.95
C CYS A 71 17.41 0.16 7.52
N THR A 72 17.11 1.44 7.72
CA THR A 72 18.09 2.45 8.13
C THR A 72 18.09 2.68 9.64
N PHE A 73 16.91 2.77 10.26
CA PHE A 73 16.77 3.21 11.65
C PHE A 73 16.54 2.06 12.64
N ILE A 74 16.05 0.89 12.20
CA ILE A 74 15.71 -0.19 13.14
C ILE A 74 16.91 -1.14 13.32
N PRO A 75 17.43 -1.31 14.55
CA PRO A 75 18.51 -2.26 14.81
C PRO A 75 18.06 -3.70 14.58
N LEU A 76 19.00 -4.60 14.22
CA LEU A 76 18.76 -6.03 13.95
C LEU A 76 18.25 -6.75 15.22
N ASN A 77 16.95 -6.63 15.50
CA ASN A 77 16.26 -7.29 16.59
C ASN A 77 15.12 -8.16 16.03
N ALA A 78 15.18 -9.46 16.30
CA ALA A 78 14.21 -10.42 15.78
C ALA A 78 12.76 -10.10 16.20
N GLN A 79 12.55 -9.54 17.40
CA GLN A 79 11.21 -9.18 17.88
C GLN A 79 10.64 -7.98 17.11
N LEU A 80 11.45 -6.95 16.84
CA LEU A 80 11.04 -5.78 16.06
C LEU A 80 10.77 -6.16 14.61
N HIS A 81 11.59 -7.04 14.03
CA HIS A 81 11.40 -7.52 12.66
C HIS A 81 10.06 -8.27 12.51
N LYS A 82 9.70 -9.15 13.46
CA LYS A 82 8.41 -9.86 13.42
C LYS A 82 7.23 -8.88 13.50
N ARG A 83 7.31 -7.86 14.36
CA ARG A 83 6.28 -6.81 14.48
C ARG A 83 6.16 -5.97 13.21
N TYR A 84 7.28 -5.54 12.63
CA TYR A 84 7.30 -4.83 11.35
C TYR A 84 6.64 -5.64 10.24
N ARG A 85 6.99 -6.93 10.12
CA ARG A 85 6.43 -7.79 9.07
C ARG A 85 4.91 -7.94 9.22
N TRP A 86 4.42 -8.04 10.45
CA TRP A 86 2.98 -8.09 10.72
C TRP A 86 2.28 -6.79 10.31
N LEU A 87 2.84 -5.63 10.69
CA LEU A 87 2.33 -4.32 10.25
C LEU A 87 2.36 -4.16 8.74
N PHE A 88 3.43 -4.63 8.10
CA PHE A 88 3.53 -4.65 6.65
C PHE A 88 2.37 -5.42 6.03
N TYR A 89 2.09 -6.65 6.47
CA TYR A 89 0.98 -7.43 5.91
C TYR A 89 -0.38 -6.76 6.11
N ILE A 90 -0.59 -6.07 7.25
CA ILE A 90 -1.84 -5.33 7.48
C ILE A 90 -1.94 -4.13 6.55
N THR A 91 -0.86 -3.36 6.37
CA THR A 91 -0.89 -2.23 5.43
C THR A 91 -1.09 -2.70 3.99
N GLN A 92 -0.51 -3.84 3.59
CA GLN A 92 -0.78 -4.47 2.30
C GLN A 92 -2.26 -4.85 2.15
N LEU A 93 -2.85 -5.50 3.16
CA LEU A 93 -4.25 -5.88 3.14
C LEU A 93 -5.15 -4.64 3.05
N SER A 94 -4.84 -3.57 3.78
CA SER A 94 -5.56 -2.29 3.66
C SER A 94 -5.48 -1.69 2.26
N VAL A 95 -4.29 -1.69 1.63
CA VAL A 95 -4.09 -1.15 0.28
C VAL A 95 -4.85 -1.97 -0.77
N LEU A 96 -4.80 -3.30 -0.68
CA LEU A 96 -5.59 -4.18 -1.54
C LEU A 96 -7.10 -4.04 -1.28
N GLY A 97 -7.49 -3.86 -0.02
CA GLY A 97 -8.86 -3.55 0.38
C GLY A 97 -9.36 -2.27 -0.28
N MET A 98 -8.55 -1.20 -0.24
CA MET A 98 -8.85 0.05 -0.94
C MET A 98 -8.94 -0.15 -2.47
N LEU A 99 -8.01 -0.90 -3.06
CA LEU A 99 -8.02 -1.21 -4.50
C LEU A 99 -9.33 -1.87 -4.94
N CYS A 100 -9.88 -2.78 -4.14
CA CYS A 100 -11.15 -3.43 -4.45
C CYS A 100 -12.36 -2.56 -4.05
N SER A 101 -12.36 -1.95 -2.87
CA SER A 101 -13.54 -1.25 -2.36
C SER A 101 -13.87 0.01 -3.15
N PHE A 102 -12.87 0.76 -3.63
CA PHE A 102 -13.13 1.99 -4.37
C PHE A 102 -13.83 1.79 -5.73
N PRO A 103 -13.48 0.81 -6.59
CA PRO A 103 -14.22 0.58 -7.84
C PRO A 103 -15.62 -0.01 -7.60
N PHE A 104 -15.83 -0.85 -6.57
CA PHE A 104 -17.13 -1.49 -6.32
C PHE A 104 -18.12 -0.63 -5.52
N GLN A 105 -17.65 0.10 -4.51
CA GLN A 105 -18.50 0.87 -3.59
C GLN A 105 -18.23 2.38 -3.65
N GLY A 106 -17.14 2.81 -4.26
CA GLY A 106 -16.73 4.21 -4.28
C GLY A 106 -16.19 4.71 -2.96
N TYR A 107 -16.37 6.00 -2.69
CA TYR A 107 -16.04 6.64 -1.42
C TYR A 107 -17.03 6.22 -0.31
N GLY A 108 -17.08 4.93 -0.01
CA GLY A 108 -17.97 4.33 0.98
C GLY A 108 -17.30 4.12 2.34
N ALA A 109 -18.10 3.68 3.31
CA ALA A 109 -17.64 3.37 4.67
C ALA A 109 -16.47 2.36 4.67
N VAL A 110 -16.49 1.37 3.78
CA VAL A 110 -15.47 0.30 3.72
C VAL A 110 -14.09 0.85 3.34
N SER A 111 -14.02 1.71 2.32
CA SER A 111 -12.79 2.41 1.92
C SER A 111 -12.24 3.32 3.01
N ILE A 112 -13.11 3.98 3.78
CA ILE A 112 -12.72 4.82 4.92
C ILE A 112 -12.20 3.97 6.07
N SER A 113 -12.83 2.82 6.34
CA SER A 113 -12.36 1.86 7.34
C SER A 113 -10.96 1.34 6.99
N PHE A 114 -10.71 0.93 5.74
CA PHE A 114 -9.38 0.48 5.31
C PHE A 114 -8.32 1.59 5.41
N SER A 115 -8.67 2.83 5.05
CA SER A 115 -7.78 3.98 5.20
C SER A 115 -7.48 4.27 6.69
N SER A 116 -8.49 4.18 7.55
CA SER A 116 -8.33 4.38 9.00
C SER A 116 -7.41 3.32 9.62
N VAL A 117 -7.57 2.05 9.23
CA VAL A 117 -6.69 0.96 9.65
C VAL A 117 -5.25 1.21 9.20
N PHE A 118 -5.07 1.70 7.97
CA PHE A 118 -3.75 2.03 7.45
C PHE A 118 -3.07 3.16 8.26
N ILE A 119 -3.82 4.20 8.63
CA ILE A 119 -3.31 5.29 9.47
C ILE A 119 -2.88 4.75 10.83
N PHE A 120 -3.71 3.89 11.45
CA PHE A 120 -3.37 3.24 12.72
C PHE A 120 -2.08 2.43 12.63
N CYS A 121 -1.91 1.65 11.56
CA CYS A 121 -0.69 0.88 11.32
C CYS A 121 0.54 1.77 11.15
N THR A 122 0.40 2.89 10.44
CA THR A 122 1.48 3.86 10.24
C THR A 122 1.88 4.54 11.54
N TYR A 123 0.91 4.88 12.39
CA TYR A 123 1.18 5.47 13.70
C TYR A 123 1.92 4.49 14.61
N PHE A 124 1.55 3.21 14.54
CA PHE A 124 2.22 2.15 15.27
C PHE A 124 3.64 1.91 14.73
N LEU A 125 3.86 1.96 13.41
CA LEU A 125 5.20 1.91 12.81
C LEU A 125 6.09 3.04 13.32
N ARG A 126 5.57 4.27 13.40
CA ARG A 126 6.30 5.43 13.98
C ARG A 126 6.75 5.17 15.41
N SER A 127 5.97 4.44 16.22
CA SER A 127 6.35 4.15 17.60
C SER A 127 7.58 3.24 17.73
N PHE A 128 7.99 2.54 16.67
CA PHE A 128 9.17 1.67 16.65
C PHE A 128 10.39 2.29 15.97
N LEU A 129 10.19 3.40 15.24
CA LEU A 129 11.24 4.16 14.56
C LEU A 129 11.91 5.12 15.55
#